data_AF-A0AA87IFR7-F1
#
_entry.id   AF-A0AA87IFR7-F1
#
_cell.length_a   1.000
_cell.length_b   1.000
_cell.length_c   1.000
_cell.angle_alpha   90.00
_cell.angle_beta   90.00
_cell.angle_gamma   90.00
#
_symmetry.space_group_name_H-M   'P 1'
#
loop_
_entity.id
_entity.type
_entity.pdbx_description
1 polymer ?
#
loop_
_entity_poly.entity_id
_entity_poly.type
_entity_poly.pdbx_seq_one_letter_code
_entity_poly.pdbx_strand_id
1 'polypeptide(L)'
;SIEGALRESYEEANITPEDIEVVGSYREDHGPWAYTTVFAFEKPGHTVEPKANDDESMEICWVPIDDVPNRKLLTAMKTDWPRFAARLDELACAGHR
;
A
#
# COMPACT_ATOMS: atom_id res chain seq x y z
N SER A 1 -12.90 -1.23 0.94
CA SER A 1 -12.98 -2.70 1.11
C SER A 1 -11.73 -3.32 0.49
N ILE A 2 -11.42 -4.59 0.77
CA ILE A 2 -10.29 -5.27 0.10
C ILE A 2 -10.50 -5.32 -1.41
N GLU A 3 -11.71 -5.66 -1.86
CA GLU A 3 -12.09 -5.67 -3.27
C GLU A 3 -11.84 -4.30 -3.94
N GLY A 4 -12.25 -3.21 -3.28
CA GLY A 4 -11.99 -1.86 -3.78
C GLY A 4 -10.50 -1.58 -3.92
N ALA A 5 -9.70 -1.88 -2.89
CA ALA A 5 -8.25 -1.66 -2.94
C ALA A 5 -7.57 -2.45 -4.08
N LEU A 6 -8.00 -3.69 -4.34
CA LEU A 6 -7.48 -4.50 -5.44
C LEU A 6 -7.84 -3.90 -6.81
N ARG A 7 -9.09 -3.46 -6.98
CA ARG A 7 -9.53 -2.79 -8.20
C ARG A 7 -8.72 -1.50 -8.44
N GLU A 8 -8.66 -0.59 -7.45
CA GLU A 8 -7.92 0.68 -7.60
C GLU A 8 -6.43 0.43 -7.83
N SER A 9 -5.82 -0.56 -7.16
CA SER A 9 -4.39 -0.85 -7.37
C SER A 9 -4.06 -1.29 -8.80
N TYR A 10 -5.02 -1.93 -9.48
CA TYR A 10 -4.91 -2.25 -10.89
C TYR A 10 -5.17 -1.01 -11.78
N GLU A 11 -6.24 -0.27 -11.50
CA GLU A 11 -6.67 0.90 -12.28
C GLU A 11 -5.65 2.05 -12.22
N GLU A 12 -5.11 2.35 -11.04
CA GLU A 12 -4.21 3.48 -10.83
C GLU A 12 -2.75 3.08 -10.98
N ALA A 13 -2.36 1.86 -10.55
CA ALA A 13 -0.96 1.48 -10.37
C ALA A 13 -0.48 0.24 -11.15
N ASN A 14 -1.32 -0.38 -11.97
CA ASN A 14 -1.01 -1.60 -12.72
C ASN A 14 -0.58 -2.78 -11.83
N ILE A 15 -1.07 -2.83 -10.58
CA ILE A 15 -0.82 -3.94 -9.67
C ILE A 15 -1.96 -4.94 -9.82
N THR A 16 -1.69 -6.10 -10.40
CA THR A 16 -2.72 -7.13 -10.61
C THR A 16 -2.89 -8.02 -9.37
N PRO A 17 -4.12 -8.43 -9.01
CA PRO A 17 -4.34 -9.39 -7.92
C PRO A 17 -3.66 -10.75 -8.14
N GLU A 18 -3.35 -11.09 -9.40
CA GLU A 18 -2.60 -12.28 -9.78
C GLU A 18 -1.14 -12.22 -9.31
N ASP A 19 -0.54 -11.02 -9.21
CA ASP A 19 0.86 -10.83 -8.83
C ASP A 19 1.11 -10.74 -7.32
N ILE A 20 0.05 -10.51 -6.53
CA ILE A 20 0.19 -10.19 -5.10
C ILE A 20 -0.63 -11.09 -4.18
N GLU A 21 -0.10 -11.35 -2.99
CA GLU A 21 -0.79 -12.01 -1.89
C GLU A 21 -1.13 -10.99 -0.80
N VAL A 22 -2.42 -10.78 -0.53
CA VAL A 22 -2.88 -9.90 0.54
C VAL A 22 -2.63 -10.57 1.89
N VAL A 23 -1.83 -9.91 2.73
CA VAL A 23 -1.44 -10.41 4.05
C VAL A 23 -2.13 -9.69 5.21
N GLY A 24 -2.80 -8.58 4.93
CA GLY A 24 -3.53 -7.86 5.96
C GLY A 24 -4.24 -6.62 5.44
N SER A 25 -5.06 -6.05 6.31
CA SER A 25 -5.62 -4.72 6.08
C SER A 25 -5.73 -3.96 7.39
N TYR A 26 -5.62 -2.64 7.30
CA TYR A 26 -5.81 -1.72 8.40
C TYR A 26 -6.94 -0.77 8.05
N ARG A 27 -7.95 -0.69 8.94
CA ARG A 27 -9.07 0.23 8.80
C ARG A 27 -8.91 1.37 9.79
N GLU A 28 -8.79 2.58 9.25
CA GLU A 28 -8.87 3.82 10.03
C GLU A 28 -10.32 4.33 9.94
N ASP A 29 -11.07 4.17 11.04
CA ASP A 29 -12.49 4.50 11.08
C ASP A 29 -12.73 5.95 11.57
N HIS A 30 -13.46 6.74 10.79
CA HIS A 30 -13.78 8.13 11.08
C HIS A 30 -15.27 8.35 11.37
N GLY A 31 -16.06 7.27 11.55
CA GLY A 31 -17.50 7.32 11.78
C GLY A 31 -18.29 7.06 10.48
N PRO A 32 -18.74 8.10 9.75
CA PRO A 32 -19.50 7.90 8.51
C PRO A 32 -18.65 7.36 7.34
N TRP A 33 -17.32 7.41 7.44
CA TRP A 33 -16.40 6.89 6.42
C TRP A 33 -15.13 6.33 7.08
N ALA A 34 -14.36 5.55 6.33
CA ALA A 34 -13.12 4.95 6.80
C ALA A 34 -12.10 4.79 5.66
N TYR A 35 -10.81 4.95 5.96
CA TYR A 35 -9.74 4.50 5.08
C TYR A 35 -9.45 3.02 5.35
N THR A 36 -9.20 2.24 4.29
CA THR A 36 -8.71 0.87 4.42
C THR A 36 -7.41 0.74 3.65
N THR A 37 -6.30 0.58 4.36
CA THR A 37 -5.02 0.23 3.75
C THR A 37 -4.91 -1.29 3.65
N VAL A 38 -4.57 -1.80 2.47
CA VAL A 38 -4.32 -3.23 2.25
C VAL A 38 -2.82 -3.44 2.11
N PHE A 39 -2.31 -4.48 2.76
CA PHE A 39 -0.91 -4.88 2.69
C PHE A 39 -0.81 -6.17 1.90
N ALA A 40 0.14 -6.20 0.97
CA ALA A 40 0.38 -7.37 0.14
C ALA A 40 1.87 -7.52 -0.15
N PHE A 41 2.28 -8.76 -0.39
CA PHE A 41 3.59 -9.08 -0.95
C PHE A 41 3.44 -9.55 -2.39
N GLU A 42 4.50 -9.43 -3.17
CA GLU A 42 4.59 -10.14 -4.45
C GLU A 42 4.52 -11.65 -4.20
N LYS A 43 3.79 -12.38 -5.04
CA LYS A 43 3.80 -13.84 -5.01
C LYS A 43 5.17 -14.37 -5.44
N PRO A 44 5.58 -15.57 -4.98
CA PRO A 44 6.83 -16.18 -5.42
C PRO A 44 6.92 -16.28 -6.95
N GLY A 45 7.97 -15.68 -7.52
CA GLY A 45 8.22 -15.68 -8.97
C GLY A 45 7.48 -14.61 -9.76
N HIS A 46 6.72 -13.73 -9.10
CA HIS A 46 6.11 -12.55 -9.70
C HIS A 46 6.94 -11.30 -9.39
N THR A 47 6.80 -10.28 -10.22
CA THR A 47 7.38 -8.95 -10.00
C THR A 47 6.36 -7.93 -10.42
N VAL A 48 6.04 -7.02 -9.50
CA VAL A 48 5.16 -5.89 -9.74
C VAL A 48 6.01 -4.78 -10.32
N GLU A 49 5.61 -4.33 -11.50
CA GLU A 49 6.16 -3.17 -12.20
C GLU A 49 5.12 -2.04 -12.16
N PRO A 50 5.14 -1.17 -11.11
CA PRO A 50 4.14 -0.15 -10.95
C PRO A 50 4.24 0.89 -12.06
N LYS A 51 3.10 1.29 -12.58
CA LYS A 51 3.00 2.40 -13.53
C LYS A 51 1.62 3.03 -13.40
N ALA A 52 1.54 4.34 -13.63
CA ALA A 52 0.26 5.00 -13.79
C ALA A 52 -0.50 4.30 -14.93
N ASN A 53 -1.67 3.77 -14.61
CA ASN A 53 -2.50 3.03 -15.57
C ASN A 53 -3.78 3.81 -15.96
N ASP A 54 -3.98 4.97 -15.32
CA ASP A 54 -4.96 6.00 -15.63
C ASP A 54 -4.37 7.43 -15.49
N ASP A 55 -5.23 8.44 -15.57
CA ASP A 55 -4.87 9.86 -15.47
C ASP A 55 -4.88 10.39 -14.01
N GLU A 56 -5.18 9.54 -13.02
CA GLU A 56 -5.28 9.96 -11.61
C GLU A 56 -3.90 10.02 -10.92
N SER A 57 -2.92 9.26 -11.43
CA SER A 57 -1.54 9.22 -10.92
C SER A 57 -0.55 9.99 -11.79
N MET A 58 0.09 11.02 -11.23
CA MET A 58 1.17 11.76 -11.92
C MET A 58 2.50 11.00 -11.98
N GLU A 59 2.79 10.19 -10.96
CA GLU A 59 4.02 9.42 -10.82
C GLU A 59 3.77 8.23 -9.89
N ILE A 60 4.36 7.08 -10.21
CA ILE A 60 4.41 5.92 -9.34
C ILE A 60 5.85 5.44 -9.25
N CYS A 61 6.33 5.19 -8.03
CA CYS A 61 7.68 4.71 -7.79
C CYS A 61 7.75 3.81 -6.56
N TRP A 62 8.70 2.90 -6.58
CA TRP A 62 9.15 2.21 -5.37
C TRP A 62 9.98 3.17 -4.51
N VAL A 63 9.69 3.22 -3.21
CA VAL A 63 10.38 4.07 -2.25
C VAL A 63 10.89 3.20 -1.11
N PRO A 64 12.19 3.25 -0.76
CA PRO A 64 12.68 2.64 0.47
C PRO A 64 11.89 3.16 1.67
N ILE A 65 11.49 2.28 2.59
CA ILE A 65 10.65 2.67 3.75
C ILE A 65 11.28 3.82 4.53
N ASP A 66 12.60 3.79 4.72
CA ASP A 66 13.36 4.83 5.45
C ASP A 66 13.38 6.19 4.74
N ASP A 67 13.12 6.23 3.44
CA ASP A 67 13.06 7.46 2.63
C ASP A 67 11.66 8.09 2.59
N VAL A 68 10.61 7.35 2.97
CA VAL A 68 9.23 7.84 2.95
C VAL A 68 9.02 9.11 3.81
N PRO A 69 9.56 9.23 5.04
CA PRO A 69 9.45 10.47 5.83
C PRO A 69 10.01 11.72 5.13
N ASN A 70 10.95 11.54 4.20
CA ASN A 70 11.64 12.63 3.51
C ASN A 70 10.84 13.15 2.31
N ARG A 71 9.74 12.48 1.93
CA ARG A 71 8.87 12.89 0.82
C ARG A 71 7.79 13.87 1.27
N LYS A 72 7.21 14.57 0.29
CA LYS A 72 6.01 15.39 0.49
C LYS A 72 4.78 14.48 0.63
N LEU A 73 4.52 14.02 1.85
CA LEU A 73 3.37 13.19 2.17
C LEU A 73 2.10 14.04 2.37
N LEU A 74 0.94 13.41 2.15
CA LEU A 74 -0.34 13.94 2.63
C LEU A 74 -0.27 14.14 4.15
N THR A 75 -0.85 15.23 4.68
CA THR A 75 -0.75 15.60 6.10
C THR A 75 -1.16 14.49 7.05
N ALA A 76 -2.24 13.75 6.71
CA ALA A 76 -2.71 12.61 7.51
C ALA A 76 -1.66 11.49 7.56
N MET A 77 -1.15 11.06 6.40
CA MET A 77 -0.11 10.03 6.31
C MET A 77 1.18 10.45 7.02
N LYS A 78 1.61 11.71 6.88
CA LYS A 78 2.78 12.24 7.60
C LYS A 78 2.61 12.14 9.12
N THR A 79 1.41 12.43 9.60
CA THR A 79 1.09 12.40 11.03
C THR A 79 1.06 10.97 11.57
N ASP A 80 0.54 10.02 10.78
CA ASP A 80 0.43 8.62 11.20
C ASP A 80 1.68 7.78 10.92
N TRP A 81 2.62 8.29 10.10
CA TRP A 81 3.77 7.53 9.60
C TRP A 81 4.52 6.69 10.64
N PRO A 82 4.86 7.18 11.86
CA PRO A 82 5.56 6.35 12.84
C PRO A 82 4.78 5.10 13.27
N ARG A 83 3.44 5.18 13.36
CA ARG A 83 2.59 4.03 13.66
C ARG A 83 2.46 3.11 12.46
N PHE A 84 2.34 3.68 11.28
CA PHE A 84 2.28 2.94 10.03
C PHE A 84 3.55 2.11 9.81
N ALA A 85 4.74 2.71 9.98
CA ALA A 85 6.03 2.04 9.84
C ALA A 85 6.19 0.88 10.83
N ALA A 86 5.86 1.08 12.11
CA ALA A 86 5.91 -0.01 13.10
C ALA A 86 5.00 -1.20 12.71
N ARG A 87 3.85 -0.93 12.10
CA ARG A 87 2.96 -1.99 11.59
C ARG A 87 3.53 -2.71 10.37
N LEU A 88 4.20 -1.98 9.47
CA LEU A 88 4.91 -2.61 8.35
C LEU A 88 5.99 -3.56 8.86
N ASP A 89 6.76 -3.16 9.87
CA ASP A 89 7.80 -4.01 10.46
C ASP A 89 7.22 -5.29 11.08
N GLU A 90 6.10 -5.18 11.80
CA GLU A 90 5.38 -6.34 12.35
C GLU A 90 4.92 -7.31 11.26
N LEU A 91 4.35 -6.80 10.16
CA LEU A 91 3.88 -7.60 9.03
C LEU A 91 5.05 -8.27 8.28
N ALA A 92 6.14 -7.54 8.06
CA ALA A 92 7.35 -8.10 7.44
C ALA A 92 7.93 -9.23 8.30
N CYS A 93 8.03 -9.04 9.61
CA CYS A 93 8.51 -10.07 10.54
C CYS A 93 7.60 -11.30 10.63
N ALA A 94 6.30 -11.14 10.33
CA ALA A 94 5.34 -12.24 10.29
C ALA A 94 5.38 -13.01 8.95
N GLY A 95 5.59 -12.33 7.83
CA GLY A 95 5.67 -12.92 6.49
C GLY A 95 7.00 -13.63 6.17
N HIS A 96 8.06 -13.38 6.94
CA HIS A 96 9.35 -14.07 6.83
C HIS A 96 9.46 -15.36 7.67
N ARG A 97 8.34 -15.93 8.13
CA ARG A 97 8.31 -17.21 8.87
C ARG A 97 7.67 -18.33 8.07
#